data_AF-A0A6S7JU22-F1
#
_entry.id   AF-A0A6S7JU22-F1
#
_cell.length_a   1.000
_cell.length_b   1.000
_cell.length_c   1.000
_cell.angle_alpha   90.00
_cell.angle_beta   90.00
_cell.angle_gamma   90.00
#
_symmetry.space_group_name_H-M   'P 1'
#
loop_
_entity.id
_entity.type
_entity.pdbx_description
1 polymer ?
#
loop_
_entity_poly.entity_id
_entity_poly.type
_entity_poly.pdbx_seq_one_letter_code
_entity_poly.pdbx_strand_id
1 'polypeptide(L)'
;MAKIVFDIRIADKIEKVYDDLDTNVPTGISVFQAAMDEIPDGCYIIGQVAVCQTNAEDVPVSSVILVKPSHPDLIRHPVNYHQEWNDKGSGGAKNGSFWRVNTPNGYVALGDVVTNSYLQP
;
A
#
# COMPACT_ATOMS: atom_id res chain seq x y z
N MET A 1 33.48 7.25 4.09
CA MET A 1 32.15 7.82 4.40
C MET A 1 31.08 6.86 3.89
N ALA A 2 30.05 6.57 4.69
CA ALA A 2 28.91 5.80 4.23
C ALA A 2 28.03 6.69 3.33
N LYS A 3 27.70 6.21 2.12
CA LYS A 3 26.77 6.91 1.22
C LYS A 3 25.36 6.48 1.58
N ILE A 4 24.52 7.41 2.06
CA ILE A 4 23.10 7.16 2.27
C ILE A 4 22.41 7.12 0.91
N VAL A 5 21.72 6.01 0.63
CA VAL A 5 21.07 5.76 -0.67
C VAL A 5 19.58 6.08 -0.60
N PHE A 6 18.95 5.78 0.53
CA PHE A 6 17.57 6.11 0.86
C PHE A 6 17.51 6.77 2.24
N ASP A 7 16.81 7.90 2.33
CA ASP A 7 16.35 8.46 3.60
C ASP A 7 14.99 7.81 3.95
N ILE A 8 14.92 7.19 5.13
CA ILE A 8 13.74 6.45 5.60
C ILE A 8 12.92 7.35 6.51
N ARG A 9 11.62 7.44 6.24
CA ARG A 9 10.67 8.26 6.98
C ARG A 9 9.44 7.45 7.35
N ILE A 10 8.76 7.90 8.39
CA ILE A 10 7.43 7.41 8.74
C ILE A 10 6.39 8.33 8.09
N ALA A 11 5.16 7.83 7.91
CA ALA A 11 4.05 8.68 7.52
C ALA A 11 3.69 9.66 8.67
N ASP A 12 3.25 10.86 8.32
CA ASP A 12 2.70 11.81 9.30
C ASP A 12 1.22 11.50 9.60
N LYS A 13 0.52 10.95 8.60
CA LYS A 13 -0.88 10.55 8.66
C LYS A 13 -1.11 9.34 7.78
N ILE A 14 -2.05 8.49 8.16
CA ILE A 14 -2.48 7.35 7.35
C ILE A 14 -3.96 7.43 6.99
N GLU A 15 -4.35 6.64 6.01
CA GLU A 15 -5.73 6.45 5.58
C GLU A 15 -6.04 4.97 5.37
N LYS A 16 -7.29 4.59 5.62
CA LYS A 16 -7.79 3.25 5.34
C LYS A 16 -8.09 3.12 3.85
N VAL A 17 -7.50 2.13 3.22
CA VAL A 17 -7.71 1.79 1.81
C VAL A 17 -8.87 0.80 1.68
N TYR A 18 -8.81 -0.32 2.37
CA TYR A 18 -9.77 -1.41 2.26
C TYR A 18 -10.05 -2.05 3.61
N ASP A 19 -11.21 -2.69 3.73
CA ASP A 19 -11.63 -3.46 4.89
C ASP A 19 -12.75 -4.43 4.49
N ASP A 20 -12.74 -5.63 5.05
CA ASP A 20 -13.64 -6.73 4.72
C ASP A 20 -14.94 -6.75 5.53
N LEU A 21 -15.37 -5.59 6.02
CA LEU A 21 -16.63 -5.42 6.72
C LEU A 21 -17.81 -6.03 5.94
N ASP A 22 -18.68 -6.72 6.67
CA ASP A 22 -19.89 -7.40 6.18
C ASP A 22 -19.67 -8.60 5.24
N THR A 23 -18.42 -9.08 5.08
CA THR A 23 -18.13 -10.32 4.30
C THR A 23 -18.42 -11.62 5.07
N ASN A 24 -18.73 -11.54 6.36
CA ASN A 24 -19.00 -12.68 7.26
C ASN A 24 -17.85 -13.70 7.35
N VAL A 25 -16.61 -13.27 7.10
CA VAL A 25 -15.41 -14.10 7.24
C VAL A 25 -14.96 -14.20 8.70
N PRO A 26 -14.34 -15.33 9.11
CA PRO A 26 -13.93 -15.54 10.50
C PRO A 26 -12.66 -14.76 10.89
N THR A 27 -11.87 -14.33 9.92
CA THR A 27 -10.62 -13.57 10.12
C THR A 27 -10.67 -12.30 9.30
N GLY A 28 -10.66 -11.16 9.98
CA GLY A 28 -10.81 -9.86 9.36
C GLY A 28 -9.54 -9.33 8.71
N ILE A 29 -9.69 -8.38 7.78
CA ILE A 29 -8.58 -7.61 7.21
C ILE A 29 -8.94 -6.14 7.09
N SER A 30 -8.02 -5.26 7.50
CA SER A 30 -8.03 -3.84 7.17
C SER A 30 -6.68 -3.45 6.58
N VAL A 31 -6.69 -2.64 5.52
CA VAL A 31 -5.49 -2.20 4.81
C VAL A 31 -5.37 -0.69 4.86
N PHE A 32 -4.17 -0.20 5.14
CA PHE A 32 -3.84 1.20 5.33
C PHE A 32 -2.62 1.63 4.51
N GLN A 33 -2.55 2.91 4.21
CA GLN A 33 -1.41 3.56 3.56
C GLN A 33 -1.18 4.97 4.11
N ALA A 34 -0.09 5.63 3.73
CA ALA A 34 0.09 7.05 4.06
C ALA A 34 -0.97 7.88 3.36
N ALA A 35 -1.53 8.88 4.05
CA ALA A 35 -2.47 9.81 3.43
C ALA A 35 -1.78 10.51 2.24
N MET A 36 -2.33 10.36 1.04
CA MET A 36 -1.65 10.73 -0.20
C MET A 36 -1.34 12.23 -0.31
N ASP A 37 -2.15 13.07 0.33
CA ASP A 37 -2.00 14.53 0.41
C ASP A 37 -0.92 14.97 1.41
N GLU A 38 -0.43 14.06 2.26
CA GLU A 38 0.57 14.33 3.29
C GLU A 38 1.96 13.75 2.93
N ILE A 39 2.12 13.15 1.75
CA ILE A 39 3.42 12.60 1.32
C ILE A 39 4.36 13.74 0.94
N PRO A 40 5.52 13.91 1.61
CA PRO A 40 6.44 15.00 1.28
C PRO A 40 7.06 14.84 -0.11
N ASP A 41 7.36 15.97 -0.76
CA ASP A 41 7.96 15.99 -2.10
C ASP A 41 9.22 15.10 -2.23
N GLY A 42 9.17 14.22 -3.23
CA GLY A 42 10.21 13.25 -3.54
C GLY A 42 10.28 12.07 -2.57
N CYS A 43 9.29 11.90 -1.69
CA CYS A 43 9.09 10.67 -0.92
C CYS A 43 8.08 9.76 -1.62
N TYR A 44 8.22 8.46 -1.40
CA TYR A 44 7.38 7.44 -2.02
C TYR A 44 6.96 6.40 -0.99
N ILE A 45 5.70 5.98 -1.05
CA ILE A 45 5.22 4.78 -0.35
C ILE A 45 5.84 3.56 -1.03
N ILE A 46 6.42 2.66 -0.24
CA ILE A 46 6.99 1.40 -0.74
C ILE A 46 6.20 0.15 -0.32
N GLY A 47 5.16 0.32 0.51
CA GLY A 47 4.27 -0.76 0.89
C GLY A 47 3.09 -0.24 1.71
N GLN A 48 1.95 -0.91 1.56
CA GLN A 48 0.78 -0.74 2.42
C GLN A 48 0.87 -1.67 3.63
N VAL A 49 0.07 -1.40 4.65
CA VAL A 49 -0.01 -2.19 5.88
C VAL A 49 -1.34 -2.90 5.95
N ALA A 50 -1.31 -4.21 6.09
CA ALA A 50 -2.51 -5.03 6.35
C ALA A 50 -2.49 -5.53 7.80
N VAL A 51 -3.63 -5.44 8.48
CA VAL A 51 -3.82 -5.98 9.82
C VAL A 51 -4.95 -6.99 9.84
N CYS A 52 -4.80 -8.02 10.67
CA CYS A 52 -5.78 -9.09 10.84
C CYS A 52 -6.94 -8.65 11.75
N GLN A 53 -7.71 -7.65 11.30
CA GLN A 53 -8.85 -7.11 12.03
C GLN A 53 -9.82 -6.43 11.04
N THR A 54 -11.09 -6.83 11.08
CA THR A 54 -12.17 -6.13 10.37
C THR A 54 -12.45 -4.81 11.07
N ASN A 55 -12.68 -3.77 10.27
CA ASN A 55 -12.99 -2.42 10.72
C ASN A 55 -11.99 -1.87 11.75
N ALA A 56 -10.70 -2.17 11.60
CA ALA A 56 -9.67 -1.53 12.40
C ALA A 56 -9.74 0.00 12.18
N GLU A 57 -9.73 0.81 13.23
CA GLU A 57 -9.87 2.26 13.06
C GLU A 57 -8.58 2.90 12.54
N ASP A 58 -7.43 2.41 12.99
CA ASP A 58 -6.11 2.97 12.70
C ASP A 58 -5.00 1.92 12.86
N VAL A 59 -3.79 2.26 12.41
CA VAL A 59 -2.53 1.58 12.78
C VAL A 59 -1.48 2.63 13.17
N PRO A 60 -0.42 2.28 13.92
CA PRO A 60 0.64 3.25 14.19
C PRO A 60 1.21 3.81 12.88
N VAL A 61 1.36 5.13 12.75
CA VAL A 61 1.88 5.77 11.52
C VAL A 61 3.29 5.29 11.15
N SER A 62 4.07 4.81 12.13
CA SER A 62 5.36 4.15 11.94
C SER A 62 5.29 2.79 11.24
N SER A 63 4.09 2.23 11.05
CA SER A 63 3.87 1.00 10.29
C SER A 63 4.00 1.23 8.79
N VAL A 64 3.78 2.46 8.32
CA VAL A 64 3.94 2.84 6.91
C VAL A 64 5.29 3.54 6.72
N ILE A 65 6.10 2.99 5.83
CA ILE A 65 7.42 3.53 5.51
C ILE A 65 7.37 4.33 4.21
N LEU A 66 7.91 5.54 4.28
CA LEU A 66 8.21 6.39 3.13
C LEU A 66 9.72 6.37 2.89
N VAL A 67 10.12 6.41 1.62
CA VAL A 67 11.53 6.55 1.26
C VAL A 67 11.74 7.76 0.37
N LYS A 68 12.81 8.50 0.62
CA LYS A 68 13.32 9.54 -0.28
C LYS A 68 14.64 9.08 -0.88
N PRO A 69 14.68 8.77 -2.19
CA PRO A 69 15.89 8.30 -2.83
C PRO A 69 16.91 9.43 -3.00
N SER A 70 18.19 9.10 -2.86
CA SER A 70 19.30 10.03 -3.14
C SER A 70 19.48 10.34 -4.63
N HIS A 71 18.89 9.52 -5.51
CA HIS A 71 18.93 9.64 -6.97
C HIS A 71 17.63 9.08 -7.56
N PRO A 72 17.02 9.74 -8.57
CA PRO A 72 15.71 9.32 -9.10
C PRO A 72 15.69 7.87 -9.59
N ASP A 73 16.78 7.37 -10.19
CA ASP A 73 16.84 5.99 -10.71
C ASP A 73 16.81 4.89 -9.63
N LEU A 74 16.88 5.23 -8.35
CA LEU A 74 16.77 4.23 -7.27
C LEU A 74 15.34 3.76 -7.03
N ILE A 75 14.34 4.50 -7.52
CA ILE A 75 12.93 4.15 -7.43
C ILE A 75 12.26 4.39 -8.78
N ARG A 76 11.35 3.50 -9.18
CA ARG A 76 10.65 3.63 -10.46
C ARG A 76 9.19 3.27 -10.31
N HIS A 77 8.37 3.93 -11.12
CA HIS A 77 6.98 3.55 -11.26
C HIS A 77 6.85 2.12 -11.81
N PRO A 78 5.82 1.37 -11.38
CA PRO A 78 5.46 0.10 -11.98
C PRO A 78 5.22 0.23 -13.49
N VAL A 79 5.45 -0.87 -14.23
CA VAL A 79 5.14 -0.93 -15.67
C VAL A 79 3.67 -1.25 -15.88
N ASN A 80 3.11 -2.12 -15.04
CA ASN A 80 1.69 -2.45 -14.95
C ASN A 80 1.42 -3.20 -13.62
N TYR A 81 0.20 -3.69 -13.48
CA TYR A 81 -0.22 -4.50 -12.35
C TYR A 81 -0.92 -5.78 -12.82
N HIS A 82 -0.79 -6.85 -12.05
CA HIS A 82 -1.54 -8.09 -12.22
C HIS A 82 -2.53 -8.25 -11.06
N GLN A 83 -3.81 -8.42 -11.35
CA GLN A 83 -4.81 -8.62 -10.30
C GLN A 83 -4.67 -10.03 -9.71
N GLU A 84 -4.28 -10.12 -8.45
CA GLU A 84 -4.17 -11.39 -7.73
C GLU A 84 -5.54 -11.81 -7.19
N TRP A 85 -6.30 -10.85 -6.69
CA TRP A 85 -7.60 -11.10 -6.08
C TRP A 85 -8.50 -9.85 -6.12
N ASN A 86 -9.82 -10.05 -6.07
CA ASN A 86 -10.80 -9.00 -5.79
C ASN A 86 -11.98 -9.58 -5.02
N ASP A 87 -12.72 -8.71 -4.36
CA ASP A 87 -13.80 -9.08 -3.45
C ASP A 87 -15.18 -9.23 -4.14
N LYS A 88 -15.26 -9.27 -5.48
CA LYS A 88 -16.55 -9.39 -6.17
C LYS A 88 -17.33 -10.62 -5.69
N GLY A 89 -18.57 -10.39 -5.26
CA GLY A 89 -19.45 -11.44 -4.77
C GLY A 89 -19.25 -11.81 -3.30
N SER A 90 -18.37 -11.10 -2.57
CA SER A 90 -18.17 -11.29 -1.13
C SER A 90 -19.37 -10.89 -0.28
N GLY A 91 -20.21 -9.97 -0.78
CA GLY A 91 -21.27 -9.31 0.00
C GLY A 91 -20.76 -8.22 0.94
N GLY A 92 -19.46 -7.92 0.93
CA GLY A 92 -18.85 -6.90 1.76
C GLY A 92 -19.31 -5.48 1.42
N ALA A 93 -19.21 -4.60 2.40
CA ALA A 93 -19.67 -3.21 2.29
C ALA A 93 -18.77 -2.33 1.40
N LYS A 94 -17.55 -2.77 1.13
CA LYS A 94 -16.53 -2.02 0.38
C LYS A 94 -15.96 -2.88 -0.72
N ASN A 95 -15.75 -2.31 -1.90
CA ASN A 95 -15.01 -2.98 -2.96
C ASN A 95 -13.52 -3.00 -2.64
N GLY A 96 -12.85 -4.11 -2.96
CA GLY A 96 -11.43 -4.28 -2.76
C GLY A 96 -10.78 -5.12 -3.86
N SER A 97 -9.58 -4.74 -4.28
CA SER A 97 -8.76 -5.57 -5.15
C SER A 97 -7.28 -5.49 -4.78
N PHE A 98 -6.58 -6.61 -4.95
CA PHE A 98 -5.18 -6.81 -4.57
C PHE A 98 -4.38 -7.07 -5.85
N TRP A 99 -3.32 -6.30 -6.02
CA TRP A 99 -2.58 -6.19 -7.27
C TRP A 99 -1.10 -6.45 -7.05
N ARG A 100 -0.57 -7.46 -7.74
CA ARG A 100 0.87 -7.63 -7.85
C ARG A 100 1.47 -6.59 -8.76
N VAL A 101 2.51 -5.93 -8.26
CA VAL A 101 3.26 -4.92 -9.01
C VAL A 101 4.18 -5.61 -10.02
N ASN A 102 4.03 -5.28 -11.30
CA ASN A 102 5.01 -5.67 -12.31
C ASN A 102 6.07 -4.58 -12.45
N THR A 103 7.29 -4.90 -12.03
CA THR A 103 8.38 -3.94 -11.95
C THR A 103 9.13 -3.79 -13.28
N PRO A 104 9.75 -2.63 -13.53
CA PRO A 104 10.73 -2.51 -14.60
C PRO A 104 11.95 -3.39 -14.32
N ASN A 105 12.66 -3.80 -15.37
CA ASN A 105 13.86 -4.63 -15.24
C ASN A 105 14.87 -4.01 -14.26
N GLY A 106 15.36 -4.82 -13.32
CA GLY A 106 16.33 -4.40 -12.29
C GLY A 106 15.70 -3.81 -11.03
N TYR A 107 14.36 -3.74 -10.94
CA TYR A 107 13.63 -3.26 -9.76
C TYR A 107 12.83 -4.38 -9.12
N VAL A 108 12.58 -4.25 -7.82
CA VAL A 108 11.79 -5.18 -7.02
C VAL A 108 10.67 -4.43 -6.32
N ALA A 109 9.48 -5.03 -6.27
CA ALA A 109 8.37 -4.52 -5.49
C ALA A 109 8.50 -5.04 -4.06
N LEU A 110 8.22 -4.18 -3.08
CA LEU A 110 8.32 -4.56 -1.66
C LEU A 110 6.97 -4.98 -1.07
N GLY A 111 5.89 -4.92 -1.85
CA GLY A 111 4.57 -5.39 -1.50
C GLY A 111 3.61 -5.33 -2.68
N ASP A 112 2.44 -5.94 -2.50
CA ASP A 112 1.31 -5.77 -3.40
C ASP A 112 0.57 -4.45 -3.10
N VAL A 113 -0.24 -3.99 -4.04
CA VAL A 113 -1.07 -2.79 -3.91
C VAL A 113 -2.53 -3.18 -3.78
N VAL A 114 -3.20 -2.65 -2.77
CA VAL A 114 -4.64 -2.79 -2.56
C VAL A 114 -5.32 -1.50 -3.00
N THR A 115 -6.46 -1.60 -3.67
CA THR A 115 -7.31 -0.45 -4.00
C THR A 115 -8.74 -0.68 -3.50
N ASN A 116 -9.46 0.42 -3.25
CA ASN A 116 -10.87 0.42 -2.86
C ASN A 116 -11.83 0.33 -4.06
N SER A 117 -11.36 -0.25 -5.17
CA SER A 117 -12.10 -0.36 -6.41
C SER A 117 -11.74 -1.66 -7.14
N TYR A 118 -12.32 -1.88 -8.31
CA TYR A 118 -11.92 -2.97 -9.22
C TYR A 118 -11.03 -2.51 -10.37
N LEU A 119 -10.63 -1.25 -10.34
CA LEU A 119 -9.70 -0.69 -11.30
C LEU A 119 -8.28 -0.87 -10.77
N GLN A 120 -7.36 -1.05 -11.70
CA GLN A 120 -5.93 -1.02 -11.38
C GLN A 120 -5.55 0.34 -10.76
N PRO A 121 -4.53 0.38 -9.88
CA PRO A 121 -4.01 1.61 -9.28
C PRO A 121 -3.54 2.66 -10.31
#